data_AF-A0A0G0M020-F1
#
_entry.id   AF-A0A0G0M020-F1
#
_cell.length_a   1.000
_cell.length_b   1.000
_cell.length_c   1.000
_cell.angle_alpha   90.00
_cell.angle_beta   90.00
_cell.angle_gamma   90.00
#
_symmetry.space_group_name_H-M   'P 1'
#
loop_
_entity.id
_entity.type
_entity.pdbx_description
1 polymer ?
#
loop_
_entity_poly.entity_id
_entity_poly.type
_entity_poly.pdbx_seq_one_letter_code
_entity_poly.pdbx_strand_id
1 'polypeptide(L)'
;MKKYLISTSLIVLVALPTATLANTPGDSSLKRVVTTTPTPTVRRTTITPVPPMPRIDDATFKKDTEDAFKEYRTATGQTKKIESLKKAAQKATDHRIDVLNQLIENVDANTRLSDADKATIKDGINTQITALTDLNTEIQAATDLTTIKPLVKKLYDYKIITVMKPKQIGIMAVARIQGVTNRLENLEKKIERLLAKAKADGADVDAIEASLATFNEKIAEAKSYAAQAKEIFKSISASDPEQAKVLREEGKADLQKARESLKAASTELHKIIVALKTANNPTLTPSVTPETSPEATPTATPTPEV
;
A
#
# COMPACT_ATOMS: atom_id res chain seq x y z
N MET A 1 33.91 -16.42 -10.27
CA MET A 1 33.21 -16.43 -8.97
C MET A 1 33.26 -15.01 -8.41
N LYS A 2 32.16 -14.23 -8.53
CA LYS A 2 32.08 -12.86 -7.99
C LYS A 2 31.49 -12.94 -6.58
N LYS A 3 32.30 -12.63 -5.57
CA LYS A 3 31.87 -12.47 -4.18
C LYS A 3 31.22 -11.10 -4.03
N TYR A 4 29.93 -11.04 -3.73
CA TYR A 4 29.28 -9.81 -3.29
C TYR A 4 29.45 -9.69 -1.77
N LEU A 5 30.23 -8.70 -1.33
CA LEU A 5 30.26 -8.28 0.06
C LEU A 5 28.96 -7.54 0.37
N ILE A 6 28.17 -8.08 1.29
CA ILE A 6 27.00 -7.41 1.87
C ILE A 6 27.54 -6.36 2.85
N SER A 7 27.34 -5.09 2.51
CA SER A 7 27.68 -3.93 3.33
C SER A 7 26.72 -3.85 4.51
N THR A 8 27.25 -4.03 5.72
CA THR A 8 26.59 -3.78 7.00
C THR A 8 26.41 -2.28 7.20
N SER A 9 25.19 -1.77 7.01
CA SER A 9 24.86 -0.39 7.35
C SER A 9 24.64 -0.24 8.85
N LEU A 10 25.55 0.52 9.45
CA LEU A 10 25.61 1.03 10.80
C LEU A 10 24.33 1.83 11.15
N ILE A 11 23.59 1.40 12.17
CA ILE A 11 22.46 2.16 12.72
C ILE A 11 23.04 3.27 13.62
N VAL A 12 22.94 4.52 13.16
CA VAL A 12 23.26 5.71 13.96
C VAL A 12 22.04 6.08 14.81
N LEU A 13 22.21 5.98 16.12
CA LEU A 13 21.25 6.40 17.16
C LEU A 13 21.24 7.93 17.23
N VAL A 14 20.21 8.58 16.68
CA VAL A 14 20.02 10.03 16.79
C VAL A 14 19.35 10.35 18.13
N ALA A 15 20.09 11.02 19.01
CA ALA A 15 19.59 11.59 20.25
C ALA A 15 18.60 12.74 19.96
N LEU A 16 17.39 12.65 20.50
CA LEU A 16 16.40 13.73 20.45
C LEU A 16 16.68 14.75 21.56
N PRO A 17 16.58 16.07 21.28
CA PRO A 17 16.68 17.09 22.31
C PRO A 17 15.41 17.11 23.17
N THR A 18 15.61 17.15 24.49
CA THR A 18 14.58 17.38 25.50
C THR A 18 14.10 18.82 25.43
N ALA A 19 12.86 19.04 24.99
CA ALA A 19 12.21 20.34 25.04
C ALA A 19 11.67 20.59 26.46
N THR A 20 12.28 21.57 27.14
CA THR A 20 11.83 22.11 28.43
C THR A 20 10.57 22.96 28.20
N LEU A 21 9.43 22.54 28.76
CA LEU A 21 8.19 23.31 28.77
C LEU A 21 8.26 24.39 29.87
N ALA A 22 8.26 25.65 29.46
CA ALA A 22 8.08 26.79 30.35
C ALA A 22 6.60 26.91 30.77
N ASN A 23 6.36 26.85 32.07
CA ASN A 23 5.06 27.03 32.71
C ASN A 23 4.76 28.53 32.84
N THR A 24 3.66 29.02 32.27
CA THR A 24 3.19 30.41 32.43
C THR A 24 1.88 30.40 33.22
N PRO A 25 1.80 31.04 34.41
CA PRO A 25 0.55 31.18 35.14
C PRO A 25 -0.16 32.46 34.71
N GLY A 26 -1.39 32.34 34.19
CA GLY A 26 -2.16 33.52 33.79
C GLY A 26 -3.62 33.24 33.48
N ASP A 27 -4.46 33.81 34.33
CA ASP A 27 -5.87 34.18 34.10
C ASP A 27 -6.95 33.12 34.35
N SER A 28 -7.48 33.17 35.57
CA SER A 28 -8.68 32.48 36.02
C SER A 28 -9.89 33.41 35.88
N SER A 29 -10.52 33.43 34.72
CA SER A 29 -11.80 34.12 34.52
C SER A 29 -12.69 33.43 33.47
N LEU A 30 -12.98 32.14 33.68
CA LEU A 30 -13.93 31.41 32.83
C LEU A 30 -15.38 31.60 33.31
N LYS A 31 -16.09 32.50 32.64
CA LYS A 31 -17.56 32.55 32.62
C LYS A 31 -18.11 31.23 32.08
N ARG A 32 -18.96 30.57 32.88
CA ARG A 32 -19.65 29.32 32.54
C ARG A 32 -20.72 29.60 31.46
N VAL A 33 -20.34 29.49 30.19
CA VAL A 33 -21.30 29.46 29.07
C VAL A 33 -21.88 28.05 29.00
N VAL A 34 -23.15 27.91 29.31
CA VAL A 34 -23.92 26.67 29.11
C VAL A 34 -24.25 26.55 27.63
N THR A 35 -23.30 26.04 26.85
CA THR A 35 -23.54 25.63 25.46
C THR A 35 -24.23 24.28 25.46
N THR A 36 -25.49 24.25 25.04
CA THR A 36 -26.24 23.02 24.74
C THR A 36 -25.57 22.31 23.57
N THR A 37 -24.75 21.29 23.86
CA THR A 37 -24.05 20.49 22.86
C THR A 37 -25.07 19.78 21.96
N PRO A 38 -25.14 20.12 20.66
CA PRO A 38 -26.02 19.41 19.75
C PRO A 38 -25.58 17.95 19.65
N THR A 39 -26.53 17.03 19.76
CA THR A 39 -26.33 15.59 19.60
C THR A 39 -25.55 15.32 18.31
N PRO A 40 -24.36 14.67 18.36
CA PRO A 40 -23.56 14.41 17.17
C PRO A 40 -24.34 13.44 16.28
N THR A 41 -24.97 13.98 15.24
CA THR A 41 -25.59 13.18 14.19
C THR A 41 -24.46 12.51 13.44
N VAL A 42 -24.29 11.20 13.65
CA VAL A 42 -23.33 10.36 12.92
C VAL A 42 -23.76 10.34 11.45
N ARG A 43 -23.32 11.33 10.67
CA ARG A 43 -23.43 11.31 9.22
C ARG A 43 -22.55 10.17 8.73
N ARG A 44 -23.19 9.03 8.49
CA ARG A 44 -22.63 7.91 7.74
C ARG A 44 -22.30 8.47 6.36
N THR A 45 -21.05 8.88 6.13
CA THR A 45 -20.57 9.28 4.81
C THR A 45 -20.71 8.04 3.94
N THR A 46 -21.76 8.01 3.12
CA THR A 46 -21.87 7.06 2.04
C THR A 46 -20.67 7.30 1.14
N ILE A 47 -19.67 6.43 1.24
CA ILE A 47 -18.56 6.39 0.31
C ILE A 47 -19.19 6.07 -1.04
N THR A 48 -19.43 7.10 -1.85
CA THR A 48 -19.86 6.92 -3.23
C THR A 48 -18.77 6.09 -3.90
N PRO A 49 -19.11 4.91 -4.46
CA PRO A 49 -18.12 4.10 -5.15
C PRO A 49 -17.49 4.95 -6.25
N VAL A 50 -16.16 5.03 -6.26
CA VAL A 50 -15.44 5.71 -7.34
C VAL A 50 -15.87 5.02 -8.64
N PRO A 51 -16.38 5.76 -9.64
CA PRO A 51 -16.80 5.17 -10.90
C PRO A 51 -15.63 4.35 -11.48
N PRO A 52 -15.88 3.15 -12.03
CA PRO A 52 -14.83 2.35 -12.62
C PRO A 52 -14.17 3.18 -13.72
N MET A 53 -12.85 3.39 -13.61
CA MET A 53 -12.12 4.12 -14.64
C MET A 53 -12.29 3.42 -15.98
N PRO A 54 -12.53 4.18 -17.07
CA PRO A 54 -12.66 3.61 -18.40
C PRO A 54 -11.43 2.75 -18.68
N ARG A 55 -11.68 1.47 -18.95
CA ARG A 55 -10.62 0.55 -19.33
C ARG A 55 -10.37 0.76 -20.81
N ILE A 56 -9.14 1.13 -21.15
CA ILE A 56 -8.67 1.00 -22.54
C ILE A 56 -8.92 -0.45 -22.95
N ASP A 57 -9.65 -0.63 -24.04
CA ASP A 57 -9.80 -1.94 -24.65
C ASP A 57 -8.49 -2.28 -25.37
N ASP A 58 -7.55 -2.81 -24.59
CA ASP A 58 -6.24 -3.28 -25.05
C ASP A 58 -6.39 -4.23 -26.25
N ALA A 59 -7.53 -4.95 -26.41
CA ALA A 59 -7.77 -5.85 -27.52
C ALA A 59 -8.08 -5.10 -28.82
N THR A 60 -8.94 -4.07 -28.77
CA THR A 60 -9.26 -3.23 -29.94
C THR A 60 -8.02 -2.48 -30.44
N PHE A 61 -7.26 -1.85 -29.53
CA PHE A 61 -6.03 -1.15 -29.92
C PHE A 61 -4.95 -2.08 -30.50
N LYS A 62 -4.81 -3.28 -29.92
CA LYS A 62 -3.89 -4.30 -30.44
C LYS A 62 -4.29 -4.71 -31.85
N LYS A 63 -5.59 -4.93 -32.10
CA LYS A 63 -6.12 -5.28 -33.42
C LYS A 63 -5.85 -4.17 -34.44
N ASP A 64 -6.16 -2.92 -34.11
CA ASP A 64 -5.93 -1.79 -35.02
C ASP A 64 -4.45 -1.61 -35.38
N THR A 65 -3.56 -1.80 -34.39
CA THR A 65 -2.11 -1.77 -34.61
C THR A 65 -1.67 -2.93 -35.52
N GLU A 66 -2.14 -4.15 -35.25
CA GLU A 66 -1.82 -5.34 -36.05
C GLU A 66 -2.32 -5.21 -37.49
N ASP A 67 -3.53 -4.70 -37.69
CA ASP A 67 -4.13 -4.51 -39.01
C ASP A 67 -3.37 -3.45 -39.81
N ALA A 68 -2.91 -2.35 -39.17
CA ALA A 68 -2.03 -1.38 -39.82
C ALA A 68 -0.66 -1.99 -40.23
N PHE A 69 -0.08 -2.87 -39.41
CA PHE A 69 1.14 -3.59 -39.80
C PHE A 69 0.89 -4.63 -40.91
N LYS A 70 -0.30 -5.26 -40.96
CA LYS A 70 -0.69 -6.14 -42.08
C LYS A 70 -0.81 -5.33 -43.37
N GLU A 71 -1.45 -4.17 -43.34
CA GLU A 71 -1.56 -3.24 -44.47
C GLU A 71 -0.17 -2.91 -45.04
N TYR A 72 0.78 -2.55 -44.18
CA TYR A 72 2.19 -2.33 -44.58
C TYR A 72 2.83 -3.55 -45.26
N ARG A 73 2.62 -4.77 -44.74
CA ARG A 73 3.20 -5.99 -45.33
C ARG A 73 2.63 -6.29 -46.71
N THR A 74 1.35 -5.95 -46.93
CA THR A 74 0.65 -6.16 -48.21
C THR A 74 0.83 -5.02 -49.21
N ALA A 75 1.29 -3.84 -48.76
CA ALA A 75 1.44 -2.68 -49.62
C ALA A 75 2.47 -2.91 -50.73
N THR A 76 2.10 -2.55 -51.96
CA THR A 76 2.96 -2.60 -53.14
C THR A 76 3.37 -1.19 -53.57
N GLY A 77 4.60 -1.02 -54.04
CA GLY A 77 5.18 0.29 -54.35
C GLY A 77 5.82 0.99 -53.13
N GLN A 78 6.87 1.77 -53.38
CA GLN A 78 7.70 2.38 -52.32
C GLN A 78 6.94 3.44 -51.51
N THR A 79 6.23 4.35 -52.19
CA THR A 79 5.43 5.42 -51.54
C THR A 79 4.38 4.84 -50.61
N LYS A 80 3.56 3.90 -51.09
CA LYS A 80 2.53 3.23 -50.27
C LYS A 80 3.15 2.51 -49.07
N LYS A 81 4.28 1.82 -49.24
CA LYS A 81 4.98 1.17 -48.13
C LYS A 81 5.45 2.16 -47.06
N ILE A 82 5.95 3.32 -47.45
CA ILE A 82 6.36 4.38 -46.53
C ILE A 82 5.15 4.90 -45.74
N GLU A 83 4.07 5.25 -46.44
CA GLU A 83 2.83 5.75 -45.82
C GLU A 83 2.21 4.73 -44.86
N SER A 84 2.04 3.47 -45.29
CA SER A 84 1.48 2.42 -44.43
C SER A 84 2.35 2.13 -43.20
N LEU A 85 3.69 2.19 -43.32
CA LEU A 85 4.59 1.99 -42.18
C LEU A 85 4.51 3.16 -41.18
N LYS A 86 4.44 4.41 -41.66
CA LYS A 86 4.24 5.59 -40.83
C LYS A 86 2.91 5.53 -40.07
N LYS A 87 1.83 5.14 -40.76
CA LYS A 87 0.50 4.93 -40.17
C LYS A 87 0.52 3.86 -39.08
N ALA A 88 1.16 2.72 -39.34
CA ALA A 88 1.30 1.64 -38.35
C ALA A 88 2.11 2.09 -37.11
N ALA A 89 3.20 2.83 -37.33
CA ALA A 89 4.02 3.38 -36.26
C ALA A 89 3.28 4.42 -35.40
N GLN A 90 2.49 5.28 -36.05
CA GLN A 90 1.63 6.24 -35.36
C GLN A 90 0.62 5.52 -34.46
N LYS A 91 -0.15 4.57 -35.00
CA LYS A 91 -1.12 3.79 -34.20
C LYS A 91 -0.48 3.06 -33.02
N ALA A 92 0.71 2.50 -33.24
CA ALA A 92 1.48 1.85 -32.19
C ALA A 92 1.95 2.85 -31.10
N THR A 93 2.26 4.08 -31.47
CA THR A 93 2.64 5.16 -30.56
C THR A 93 1.44 5.66 -29.76
N ASP A 94 0.34 5.99 -30.45
CA ASP A 94 -0.91 6.47 -29.85
C ASP A 94 -1.38 5.50 -28.76
N HIS A 95 -1.45 4.21 -29.08
CA HIS A 95 -1.82 3.18 -28.11
C HIS A 95 -0.92 3.17 -26.86
N ARG A 96 0.40 3.30 -27.03
CA ARG A 96 1.32 3.32 -25.88
C ARG A 96 1.14 4.59 -25.04
N ILE A 97 0.93 5.74 -25.67
CA ILE A 97 0.65 7.00 -24.98
C ILE A 97 -0.67 6.92 -24.23
N ASP A 98 -1.72 6.34 -24.82
CA ASP A 98 -3.01 6.15 -24.16
C ASP A 98 -2.88 5.28 -22.90
N VAL A 99 -2.15 4.16 -22.99
CA VAL A 99 -1.86 3.30 -21.82
C VAL A 99 -1.12 4.06 -20.72
N LEU A 100 -0.20 4.97 -21.08
CA LEU A 100 0.53 5.81 -20.13
C LEU A 100 -0.35 6.91 -19.52
N ASN A 101 -1.22 7.55 -20.30
CA ASN A 101 -2.19 8.53 -19.81
C ASN A 101 -3.20 7.90 -18.85
N GLN A 102 -3.71 6.71 -19.18
CA GLN A 102 -4.57 5.96 -18.27
C GLN A 102 -3.84 5.64 -16.95
N LEU A 103 -2.54 5.40 -17.00
CA LEU A 103 -1.75 5.17 -15.81
C LEU A 103 -1.58 6.45 -14.97
N ILE A 104 -1.45 7.62 -15.59
CA ILE A 104 -1.50 8.93 -14.91
C ILE A 104 -2.85 9.12 -14.22
N GLU A 105 -3.96 8.87 -14.91
CA GLU A 105 -5.31 8.96 -14.32
C GLU A 105 -5.45 8.03 -13.11
N ASN A 106 -4.94 6.81 -13.23
CA ASN A 106 -4.93 5.84 -12.14
C ASN A 106 -4.11 6.31 -10.92
N VAL A 107 -3.01 7.03 -11.15
CA VAL A 107 -2.17 7.62 -10.10
C VAL A 107 -2.88 8.79 -9.44
N ASP A 108 -3.51 9.67 -10.21
CA ASP A 108 -4.23 10.84 -9.70
C ASP A 108 -5.44 10.44 -8.87
N ALA A 109 -6.23 9.48 -9.35
CA ALA A 109 -7.39 8.92 -8.65
C ALA A 109 -7.03 8.16 -7.36
N ASN A 110 -5.76 7.80 -7.16
CA ASN A 110 -5.32 7.07 -5.98
C ASN A 110 -5.12 8.02 -4.79
N THR A 111 -6.14 8.11 -3.95
CA THR A 111 -6.14 8.92 -2.70
C THR A 111 -5.22 8.39 -1.60
N ARG A 112 -4.54 7.26 -1.82
CA ARG A 112 -3.61 6.67 -0.84
C ARG A 112 -2.14 6.94 -1.16
N LEU A 113 -1.84 7.45 -2.35
CA LEU A 113 -0.50 7.91 -2.69
C LEU A 113 -0.26 9.30 -2.08
N SER A 114 0.94 9.52 -1.56
CA SER A 114 1.38 10.87 -1.20
C SER A 114 1.56 11.72 -2.47
N ASP A 115 1.42 13.04 -2.36
CA ASP A 115 1.60 13.93 -3.51
C ASP A 115 3.02 13.83 -4.10
N ALA A 116 4.03 13.61 -3.24
CA ALA A 116 5.41 13.37 -3.66
C ALA A 116 5.57 12.06 -4.45
N ASP A 117 4.95 10.96 -4.02
CA ASP A 117 4.98 9.70 -4.77
C ASP A 117 4.19 9.85 -6.10
N LYS A 118 3.05 10.56 -6.10
CA LYS A 118 2.29 10.85 -7.34
C LYS A 118 3.15 11.63 -8.34
N ALA A 119 3.80 12.70 -7.89
CA ALA A 119 4.68 13.50 -8.73
C ALA A 119 5.80 12.63 -9.34
N THR A 120 6.49 11.86 -8.50
CA THR A 120 7.58 10.96 -8.95
C THR A 120 7.12 9.96 -10.00
N ILE A 121 5.96 9.33 -9.81
CA ILE A 121 5.41 8.36 -10.77
C ILE A 121 5.02 9.06 -12.08
N LYS A 122 4.34 10.22 -12.00
CA LYS A 122 3.90 10.98 -13.18
C LYS A 122 5.06 11.50 -13.99
N ASP A 123 6.13 11.99 -13.35
CA ASP A 123 7.34 12.44 -14.04
C ASP A 123 7.95 11.29 -14.84
N GLY A 124 8.09 10.11 -14.22
CA GLY A 124 8.60 8.93 -14.91
C GLY A 124 7.73 8.49 -16.10
N ILE A 125 6.41 8.68 -16.03
CA ILE A 125 5.49 8.41 -17.13
C ILE A 125 5.61 9.47 -18.24
N ASN A 126 5.63 10.76 -17.87
CA ASN A 126 5.72 11.89 -18.80
C ASN A 126 7.04 11.88 -19.60
N THR A 127 8.14 11.44 -18.98
CA THR A 127 9.40 11.21 -19.70
C THR A 127 9.22 10.19 -20.83
N GLN A 128 8.46 9.11 -20.61
CA GLN A 128 8.20 8.10 -21.63
C GLN A 128 7.24 8.61 -22.72
N ILE A 129 6.20 9.37 -22.35
CA ILE A 129 5.29 10.01 -23.32
C ILE A 129 6.08 10.95 -24.24
N THR A 130 6.97 11.76 -23.69
CA THR A 130 7.83 12.69 -24.45
C THR A 130 8.71 11.91 -25.43
N ALA A 131 9.44 10.91 -24.94
CA ALA A 131 10.32 10.10 -25.78
C ALA A 131 9.59 9.36 -26.92
N LEU A 132 8.35 8.90 -26.69
CA LEU A 132 7.51 8.30 -27.72
C LEU A 132 7.03 9.33 -28.77
N THR A 133 6.69 10.54 -28.33
CA THR A 133 6.24 11.64 -29.19
C THR A 133 7.38 12.10 -30.10
N ASP A 134 8.58 12.25 -29.55
CA ASP A 134 9.79 12.60 -30.29
C ASP A 134 10.12 11.53 -31.34
N LEU A 135 10.12 10.25 -30.95
CA LEU A 135 10.36 9.14 -31.87
C LEU A 135 9.33 9.10 -33.01
N ASN A 136 8.05 9.32 -32.71
CA ASN A 136 7.03 9.37 -33.77
C ASN A 136 7.26 10.56 -34.71
N THR A 137 7.67 11.71 -34.18
CA THR A 137 8.04 12.88 -35.00
C THR A 137 9.18 12.54 -35.96
N GLU A 138 10.24 11.87 -35.49
CA GLU A 138 11.34 11.38 -36.34
C GLU A 138 10.83 10.41 -37.43
N ILE A 139 9.93 9.49 -37.07
CA ILE A 139 9.33 8.53 -38.01
C ILE A 139 8.50 9.24 -39.09
N GLN A 140 7.71 10.25 -38.71
CA GLN A 140 6.88 11.01 -39.65
C GLN A 140 7.71 11.90 -40.58
N ALA A 141 8.86 12.40 -40.11
CA ALA A 141 9.78 13.22 -40.91
C ALA A 141 10.58 12.39 -41.95
N ALA A 142 10.91 11.13 -41.65
CA ALA A 142 11.73 10.30 -42.52
C ALA A 142 11.06 10.02 -43.89
N THR A 143 11.84 10.09 -44.98
CA THR A 143 11.33 9.99 -46.37
C THR A 143 11.58 8.64 -47.03
N ASP A 144 12.32 7.74 -46.38
CA ASP A 144 12.76 6.48 -46.96
C ASP A 144 12.64 5.29 -45.97
N LEU A 145 12.52 4.08 -46.53
CA LEU A 145 12.35 2.87 -45.73
C LEU A 145 13.59 2.44 -44.94
N THR A 146 14.79 2.83 -45.38
CA THR A 146 16.03 2.47 -44.67
C THR A 146 16.17 3.24 -43.37
N THR A 147 15.62 4.46 -43.30
CA THR A 147 15.55 5.29 -42.09
C THR A 147 14.35 4.94 -41.22
N ILE A 148 13.15 4.71 -41.81
CA ILE A 148 11.93 4.46 -41.02
C ILE A 148 12.00 3.12 -40.26
N LYS A 149 12.49 2.04 -40.89
CA LYS A 149 12.53 0.71 -40.26
C LYS A 149 13.27 0.65 -38.92
N PRO A 150 14.51 1.18 -38.78
CA PRO A 150 15.20 1.18 -37.49
C PRO A 150 14.50 2.08 -36.46
N LEU A 151 13.89 3.20 -36.86
CA LEU A 151 13.10 4.03 -35.94
C LEU A 151 11.85 3.29 -35.42
N VAL A 152 11.10 2.63 -36.32
CA VAL A 152 9.95 1.80 -35.92
C VAL A 152 10.38 0.63 -35.03
N LYS A 153 11.58 0.08 -35.23
CA LYS A 153 12.14 -0.95 -34.33
C LYS A 153 12.30 -0.42 -32.90
N LYS A 154 12.76 0.83 -32.73
CA LYS A 154 12.87 1.47 -31.40
C LYS A 154 11.53 1.49 -30.65
N LEU A 155 10.38 1.62 -31.32
CA LEU A 155 9.05 1.55 -30.66
C LEU A 155 8.82 0.21 -29.93
N TYR A 156 9.38 -0.89 -30.43
CA TYR A 156 9.34 -2.19 -29.76
C TYR A 156 10.34 -2.29 -28.62
N ASP A 157 11.40 -1.49 -28.63
CA ASP A 157 12.41 -1.42 -27.58
C ASP A 157 11.94 -0.58 -26.39
N TYR A 158 10.98 0.33 -26.57
CA TYR A 158 10.44 1.13 -25.45
C TYR A 158 9.73 0.33 -24.34
N LYS A 159 9.53 -1.00 -24.49
CA LYS A 159 8.98 -1.97 -23.48
C LYS A 159 7.91 -1.42 -22.52
N ILE A 160 7.11 -0.46 -22.95
CA ILE A 160 6.18 0.29 -22.08
C ILE A 160 5.17 -0.65 -21.44
N ILE A 161 4.55 -1.49 -22.27
CA ILE A 161 3.47 -2.38 -21.84
C ILE A 161 4.02 -3.54 -21.01
N THR A 162 5.20 -4.06 -21.35
CA THR A 162 5.75 -5.28 -20.73
C THR A 162 6.55 -5.02 -19.47
N VAL A 163 7.18 -3.83 -19.35
CA VAL A 163 8.08 -3.48 -18.25
C VAL A 163 7.56 -2.29 -17.45
N MET A 164 7.29 -1.15 -18.12
CA MET A 164 6.94 0.09 -17.41
C MET A 164 5.55 0.04 -16.75
N LYS A 165 4.52 -0.44 -17.46
CA LYS A 165 3.15 -0.58 -16.92
C LYS A 165 3.15 -1.47 -15.66
N PRO A 166 3.73 -2.69 -15.66
CA PRO A 166 3.82 -3.50 -14.43
C PRO A 166 4.64 -2.87 -13.31
N LYS A 167 5.76 -2.20 -13.62
CA LYS A 167 6.56 -1.47 -12.62
C LYS A 167 5.72 -0.46 -11.85
N GLN A 168 5.02 0.40 -12.56
CA GLN A 168 4.22 1.45 -11.93
C GLN A 168 3.01 0.89 -11.18
N ILE A 169 2.34 -0.15 -11.72
CA ILE A 169 1.27 -0.86 -10.99
C ILE A 169 1.80 -1.44 -9.67
N GLY A 170 3.02 -1.99 -9.67
CA GLY A 170 3.70 -2.48 -8.47
C GLY A 170 3.91 -1.38 -7.42
N ILE A 171 4.44 -0.23 -7.84
CA ILE A 171 4.64 0.94 -6.96
C ILE A 171 3.31 1.44 -6.39
N MET A 172 2.26 1.51 -7.21
CA MET A 172 0.91 1.87 -6.74
C MET A 172 0.37 0.87 -5.71
N ALA A 173 0.64 -0.43 -5.88
CA ALA A 173 0.22 -1.46 -4.94
C ALA A 173 0.95 -1.35 -3.60
N VAL A 174 2.24 -1.02 -3.59
CA VAL A 174 3.00 -0.68 -2.37
C VAL A 174 2.33 0.45 -1.60
N ALA A 175 1.99 1.55 -2.28
CA ALA A 175 1.35 2.69 -1.64
C ALA A 175 -0.01 2.35 -1.02
N ARG A 176 -0.78 1.45 -1.65
CA ARG A 176 -2.04 0.96 -1.06
C ARG A 176 -1.82 0.23 0.25
N ILE A 177 -0.75 -0.56 0.37
CA ILE A 177 -0.37 -1.26 1.60
C ILE A 177 0.06 -0.25 2.67
N GLN A 178 0.91 0.72 2.31
CA GLN A 178 1.34 1.79 3.22
C GLN A 178 0.14 2.60 3.76
N GLY A 179 -0.83 2.89 2.91
CA GLY A 179 -2.06 3.56 3.32
C GLY A 179 -2.90 2.74 4.31
N VAL A 180 -2.86 1.40 4.24
CA VAL A 180 -3.52 0.52 5.22
C VAL A 180 -2.73 0.47 6.52
N THR A 181 -1.40 0.30 6.47
CA THR A 181 -0.55 0.27 7.68
C THR A 181 -0.70 1.54 8.49
N ASN A 182 -0.68 2.72 7.85
CA ASN A 182 -0.85 4.00 8.55
C ASN A 182 -2.21 4.13 9.23
N ARG A 183 -3.27 3.53 8.69
CA ARG A 183 -4.59 3.50 9.34
C ARG A 183 -4.61 2.58 10.54
N LEU A 184 -3.93 1.43 10.46
CA LEU A 184 -3.82 0.48 11.55
C LEU A 184 -3.01 1.06 12.72
N GLU A 185 -1.93 1.80 12.46
CA GLU A 185 -1.16 2.50 13.52
C GLU A 185 -1.98 3.61 14.21
N ASN A 186 -2.84 4.29 13.46
CA ASN A 186 -3.77 5.24 14.08
C ASN A 186 -4.83 4.53 14.95
N LEU A 187 -5.17 3.28 14.64
CA LEU A 187 -6.09 2.47 15.40
C LEU A 187 -5.42 1.88 16.64
N GLU A 188 -4.16 1.46 16.55
CA GLU A 188 -3.29 1.05 17.66
C GLU A 188 -3.35 2.09 18.79
N LYS A 189 -3.09 3.36 18.48
CA LYS A 189 -3.18 4.47 19.46
C LYS A 189 -4.53 4.58 20.16
N LYS A 190 -5.63 4.19 19.48
CA LYS A 190 -6.97 4.16 20.10
C LYS A 190 -7.11 2.95 21.02
N ILE A 191 -6.61 1.80 20.61
CA ILE A 191 -6.62 0.57 21.40
C ILE A 191 -5.82 0.77 22.69
N GLU A 192 -4.62 1.35 22.60
CA GLU A 192 -3.78 1.65 23.78
C GLU A 192 -4.52 2.49 24.83
N ARG A 193 -5.30 3.51 24.38
CA ARG A 193 -6.13 4.32 25.30
C ARG A 193 -7.25 3.52 25.94
N LEU A 194 -7.90 2.62 25.19
CA LEU A 194 -8.97 1.77 25.73
C LEU A 194 -8.40 0.72 26.70
N LEU A 195 -7.23 0.18 26.39
CA LEU A 195 -6.50 -0.76 27.23
C LEU A 195 -6.10 -0.11 28.56
N ALA A 196 -5.53 1.09 28.51
CA ALA A 196 -5.17 1.87 29.70
C ALA A 196 -6.39 2.14 30.59
N LYS A 197 -7.55 2.44 29.98
CA LYS A 197 -8.80 2.60 30.72
C LYS A 197 -9.24 1.29 31.37
N ALA A 198 -9.30 0.18 30.63
CA ALA A 198 -9.69 -1.12 31.17
C ALA A 198 -8.80 -1.55 32.35
N LYS A 199 -7.50 -1.28 32.26
CA LYS A 199 -6.53 -1.52 33.33
C LYS A 199 -6.81 -0.67 34.57
N ALA A 200 -7.16 0.60 34.39
CA ALA A 200 -7.57 1.50 35.47
C ALA A 200 -8.89 1.07 36.13
N ASP A 201 -9.80 0.47 35.35
CA ASP A 201 -11.07 -0.08 35.82
C ASP A 201 -10.92 -1.46 36.50
N GLY A 202 -9.68 -1.98 36.61
CA GLY A 202 -9.36 -3.24 37.30
C GLY A 202 -9.64 -4.51 36.48
N ALA A 203 -9.83 -4.40 35.16
CA ALA A 203 -9.99 -5.56 34.29
C ALA A 203 -8.66 -6.31 34.09
N ASP A 204 -8.75 -7.64 33.94
CA ASP A 204 -7.64 -8.45 33.43
C ASP A 204 -7.44 -8.18 31.93
N VAL A 205 -6.24 -7.72 31.57
CA VAL A 205 -5.91 -7.26 30.22
C VAL A 205 -4.78 -8.06 29.57
N ASP A 206 -4.32 -9.14 30.19
CA ASP A 206 -3.14 -9.89 29.73
C ASP A 206 -3.29 -10.42 28.31
N ALA A 207 -4.47 -10.98 28.00
CA ALA A 207 -4.78 -11.47 26.66
C ALA A 207 -4.86 -10.33 25.61
N ILE A 208 -5.26 -9.13 26.02
CA ILE A 208 -5.35 -7.96 25.14
C ILE A 208 -3.95 -7.42 24.84
N GLU A 209 -3.09 -7.33 25.86
CA GLU A 209 -1.69 -6.93 25.73
C GLU A 209 -0.94 -7.89 24.79
N ALA A 210 -1.14 -9.20 24.92
CA ALA A 210 -0.54 -10.20 24.04
C ALA A 210 -0.98 -10.05 22.57
N SER A 211 -2.30 -9.93 22.31
CA SER A 211 -2.80 -9.71 20.94
C SER A 211 -2.36 -8.36 20.36
N LEU A 212 -2.23 -7.31 21.19
CA LEU A 212 -1.73 -6.01 20.74
C LEU A 212 -0.26 -6.09 20.31
N ALA A 213 0.58 -6.84 21.05
CA ALA A 213 1.96 -7.08 20.66
C ALA A 213 2.05 -7.79 19.29
N THR A 214 1.28 -8.87 19.08
CA THR A 214 1.24 -9.56 17.78
C THR A 214 0.65 -8.68 16.67
N PHE A 215 -0.37 -7.88 16.95
CA PHE A 215 -0.91 -6.90 16.00
C PHE A 215 0.16 -5.94 15.49
N ASN A 216 0.96 -5.39 16.40
CA ASN A 216 2.04 -4.45 16.09
C ASN A 216 3.17 -5.11 15.29
N GLU A 217 3.57 -6.33 15.67
CA GLU A 217 4.52 -7.14 14.91
C GLU A 217 4.07 -7.31 13.45
N LYS A 218 2.81 -7.69 13.22
CA LYS A 218 2.28 -7.92 11.86
C LYS A 218 2.15 -6.65 11.03
N ILE A 219 1.93 -5.49 11.66
CA ILE A 219 2.02 -4.19 10.97
C ILE A 219 3.47 -3.92 10.55
N ALA A 220 4.44 -4.15 11.43
CA ALA A 220 5.86 -3.93 11.14
C ALA A 220 6.36 -4.85 10.00
N GLU A 221 5.98 -6.14 10.01
CA GLU A 221 6.25 -7.08 8.91
C GLU A 221 5.67 -6.58 7.59
N ALA A 222 4.39 -6.18 7.59
CA ALA A 222 3.74 -5.65 6.38
C ALA A 222 4.47 -4.44 5.81
N LYS A 223 4.94 -3.53 6.68
CA LYS A 223 5.75 -2.37 6.27
C LYS A 223 7.09 -2.77 5.68
N SER A 224 7.78 -3.72 6.31
CA SER A 224 9.08 -4.21 5.85
C SER A 224 8.97 -4.82 4.44
N TYR A 225 8.00 -5.72 4.23
CA TYR A 225 7.77 -6.32 2.91
C TYR A 225 7.32 -5.30 1.86
N ALA A 226 6.49 -4.31 2.23
CA ALA A 226 6.11 -3.23 1.33
C ALA A 226 7.31 -2.37 0.90
N ALA A 227 8.24 -2.09 1.83
CA ALA A 227 9.47 -1.35 1.53
C ALA A 227 10.40 -2.13 0.59
N GLN A 228 10.59 -3.44 0.84
CA GLN A 228 11.35 -4.33 -0.03
C GLN A 228 10.77 -4.36 -1.45
N ALA A 229 9.45 -4.56 -1.57
CA ALA A 229 8.75 -4.51 -2.84
C ALA A 229 8.93 -3.15 -3.55
N LYS A 230 8.90 -2.02 -2.82
CA LYS A 230 9.12 -0.67 -3.39
C LYS A 230 10.46 -0.58 -4.10
N GLU A 231 11.52 -1.02 -3.44
CA GLU A 231 12.88 -0.95 -3.98
C GLU A 231 13.08 -1.91 -5.15
N ILE A 232 12.49 -3.11 -5.09
CA ILE A 232 12.47 -4.06 -6.22
C ILE A 232 11.77 -3.45 -7.44
N PHE A 233 10.58 -2.85 -7.28
CA PHE A 233 9.89 -2.24 -8.42
C PHE A 233 10.64 -1.02 -8.96
N LYS A 234 11.27 -0.20 -8.11
CA LYS A 234 12.08 0.93 -8.56
C LYS A 234 13.28 0.50 -9.40
N SER A 235 13.92 -0.63 -9.07
CA SER A 235 15.10 -1.13 -9.78
C SER A 235 14.79 -1.76 -11.14
N ILE A 236 13.52 -2.04 -11.46
CA ILE A 236 13.10 -2.51 -12.78
C ILE A 236 13.50 -1.47 -13.85
N SER A 237 14.28 -1.92 -14.84
CA SER A 237 14.71 -1.13 -16.00
C SER A 237 14.13 -1.67 -17.30
N ALA A 238 13.82 -0.78 -18.24
CA ALA A 238 13.42 -1.16 -19.60
C ALA A 238 14.57 -1.75 -20.44
N SER A 239 15.82 -1.52 -20.03
CA SER A 239 17.02 -2.01 -20.75
C SER A 239 17.27 -3.51 -20.61
N ASP A 240 16.72 -4.15 -19.57
CA ASP A 240 16.90 -5.58 -19.29
C ASP A 240 15.53 -6.24 -19.02
N PRO A 241 14.82 -6.71 -20.06
CA PRO A 241 13.47 -7.24 -19.92
C PRO A 241 13.41 -8.58 -19.19
N GLU A 242 14.45 -9.41 -19.27
CA GLU A 242 14.50 -10.69 -18.57
C GLU A 242 14.68 -10.46 -17.07
N GLN A 243 15.61 -9.58 -16.68
CA GLN A 243 15.77 -9.18 -15.28
C GLN A 243 14.53 -8.45 -14.76
N ALA A 244 13.90 -7.59 -15.56
CA ALA A 244 12.65 -6.92 -15.20
C ALA A 244 11.53 -7.91 -14.86
N LYS A 245 11.44 -9.04 -15.58
CA LYS A 245 10.48 -10.10 -15.30
C LYS A 245 10.75 -10.78 -13.97
N VAL A 246 12.01 -11.09 -13.67
CA VAL A 246 12.44 -11.68 -12.38
C VAL A 246 12.08 -10.75 -11.23
N LEU A 247 12.55 -9.50 -11.28
CA LEU A 247 12.27 -8.48 -10.27
C LEU A 247 10.77 -8.26 -10.07
N ARG A 248 9.97 -8.29 -11.15
CA ARG A 248 8.51 -8.17 -11.04
C ARG A 248 7.91 -9.30 -10.22
N GLU A 249 8.33 -10.54 -10.41
CA GLU A 249 7.79 -11.67 -9.63
C GLU A 249 8.27 -11.63 -8.17
N GLU A 250 9.52 -11.23 -7.92
CA GLU A 250 10.04 -11.00 -6.56
C GLU A 250 9.23 -9.91 -5.82
N GLY A 251 9.03 -8.75 -6.46
CA GLY A 251 8.24 -7.67 -5.87
C GLY A 251 6.78 -8.06 -5.62
N LYS A 252 6.19 -8.90 -6.47
CA LYS A 252 4.84 -9.46 -6.22
C LYS A 252 4.82 -10.41 -5.03
N ALA A 253 5.84 -11.24 -4.87
CA ALA A 253 5.94 -12.16 -3.74
C ALA A 253 5.99 -11.39 -2.41
N ASP A 254 6.75 -10.29 -2.35
CA ASP A 254 6.79 -9.46 -1.14
C ASP A 254 5.48 -8.69 -0.91
N LEU A 255 4.81 -8.21 -1.97
CA LEU A 255 3.45 -7.67 -1.83
C LEU A 255 2.45 -8.71 -1.32
N GLN A 256 2.63 -9.99 -1.65
CA GLN A 256 1.79 -11.06 -1.12
C GLN A 256 2.04 -11.28 0.37
N LYS A 257 3.30 -11.40 0.81
CA LYS A 257 3.66 -11.52 2.23
C LYS A 257 3.14 -10.34 3.05
N ALA A 258 3.24 -9.12 2.51
CA ALA A 258 2.69 -7.92 3.15
C ALA A 258 1.17 -8.01 3.34
N ARG A 259 0.42 -8.54 2.37
CA ARG A 259 -1.03 -8.76 2.49
C ARG A 259 -1.37 -9.84 3.51
N GLU A 260 -0.60 -10.93 3.56
CA GLU A 260 -0.77 -12.00 4.54
C GLU A 260 -0.55 -11.47 5.95
N SER A 261 0.48 -10.65 6.15
CA SER A 261 0.77 -9.96 7.42
C SER A 261 -0.39 -9.03 7.82
N LEU A 262 -0.93 -8.23 6.89
CA LEU A 262 -2.11 -7.38 7.16
C LEU A 262 -3.36 -8.18 7.50
N LYS A 263 -3.56 -9.36 6.88
CA LYS A 263 -4.67 -10.26 7.22
C LYS A 263 -4.52 -10.79 8.64
N ALA A 264 -3.32 -11.20 9.04
CA ALA A 264 -3.02 -11.63 10.40
C ALA A 264 -3.25 -10.50 11.41
N ALA A 265 -2.78 -9.28 11.13
CA ALA A 265 -3.06 -8.10 11.96
C ALA A 265 -4.57 -7.86 12.12
N SER A 266 -5.36 -8.01 11.05
CA SER A 266 -6.82 -7.87 11.14
C SER A 266 -7.47 -8.93 12.05
N THR A 267 -6.91 -10.14 12.12
CA THR A 267 -7.38 -11.19 13.03
C THR A 267 -7.09 -10.83 14.48
N GLU A 268 -5.89 -10.36 14.79
CA GLU A 268 -5.52 -9.91 16.15
C GLU A 268 -6.36 -8.71 16.59
N LEU A 269 -6.58 -7.75 15.69
CA LEU A 269 -7.48 -6.63 15.95
C LEU A 269 -8.89 -7.08 16.35
N HIS A 270 -9.42 -8.12 15.69
CA HIS A 270 -10.74 -8.65 16.05
C HIS A 270 -10.74 -9.24 17.47
N LYS A 271 -9.71 -10.00 17.83
CA LYS A 271 -9.56 -10.55 19.19
C LYS A 271 -9.52 -9.45 20.24
N ILE A 272 -8.74 -8.40 20.00
CA ILE A 272 -8.65 -7.21 20.87
C ILE A 272 -10.03 -6.57 21.06
N ILE A 273 -10.78 -6.36 19.97
CA ILE A 273 -12.11 -5.73 20.04
C ILE A 273 -13.09 -6.59 20.84
N VAL A 274 -13.08 -7.91 20.66
CA VAL A 274 -13.95 -8.82 21.42
C VAL A 274 -13.59 -8.79 22.90
N ALA A 275 -12.31 -8.92 23.24
CA ALA A 275 -11.84 -8.90 24.62
C ALA A 275 -12.12 -7.57 25.32
N LEU A 276 -11.88 -6.42 24.66
CA LEU A 276 -12.22 -5.10 25.20
C LEU A 276 -13.73 -4.93 25.44
N LYS A 277 -14.59 -5.51 24.60
CA LYS A 277 -16.05 -5.47 24.82
C LYS A 277 -16.45 -6.27 26.05
N THR A 278 -15.87 -7.46 26.23
CA THR A 278 -16.12 -8.29 27.41
C THR A 278 -15.63 -7.60 28.68
N ALA A 279 -14.43 -6.99 28.66
CA ALA A 279 -13.88 -6.27 29.79
C ALA A 279 -14.69 -5.02 30.19
N ASN A 280 -15.26 -4.30 29.22
CA ASN A 280 -16.08 -3.10 29.48
C ASN A 280 -17.53 -3.40 29.88
N ASN A 281 -17.99 -4.64 29.72
CA ASN A 281 -19.33 -5.05 30.09
C ASN A 281 -19.25 -6.29 30.98
N PRO A 282 -18.66 -6.17 32.18
CA PRO A 282 -18.62 -7.27 33.13
C PRO A 282 -20.06 -7.52 33.55
N THR A 283 -20.74 -8.43 32.85
CA THR A 283 -22.07 -8.90 33.24
C THR A 283 -21.95 -9.27 34.71
N LEU A 284 -22.70 -8.57 35.57
CA LEU A 284 -22.69 -8.69 37.02
C LEU A 284 -22.64 -10.17 37.40
N THR A 285 -21.45 -10.68 37.72
CA THR A 285 -21.32 -12.01 38.28
C THR A 285 -22.12 -11.96 39.58
N PRO A 286 -23.20 -12.75 39.75
CA PRO A 286 -23.95 -12.75 40.99
C PRO A 286 -22.95 -13.08 42.09
N SER A 287 -22.82 -12.16 43.04
CA SER A 287 -22.02 -12.35 44.24
C SER A 287 -22.58 -13.57 44.96
N VAL A 288 -21.96 -14.73 44.74
CA VAL A 288 -22.12 -15.88 45.62
C VAL A 288 -21.43 -15.50 46.90
N THR A 289 -22.20 -14.90 47.81
CA THR A 289 -21.83 -14.78 49.22
C THR A 289 -21.48 -16.19 49.72
N PRO A 290 -20.23 -16.45 50.14
CA PRO A 290 -19.89 -17.74 50.74
C PRO A 290 -20.60 -17.84 52.09
N GLU A 291 -21.66 -18.64 52.15
CA GLU A 291 -22.29 -19.05 53.40
C GLU A 291 -21.28 -19.92 54.15
N THR A 292 -20.61 -19.32 55.12
CA THR A 292 -19.66 -19.98 56.01
C THR A 292 -20.46 -20.78 57.04
N SER A 293 -20.60 -22.08 56.80
CA SER A 293 -21.03 -23.03 57.83
C SER A 293 -19.84 -23.38 58.73
N PRO A 294 -19.88 -23.11 60.06
CA PRO A 294 -18.82 -23.48 60.98
C PRO A 294 -18.90 -24.97 61.32
N GLU A 295 -17.96 -25.78 60.82
CA GLU A 295 -17.80 -27.17 61.27
C GLU A 295 -16.94 -27.21 62.53
N ALA A 296 -17.57 -27.64 63.63
CA ALA A 296 -17.01 -27.68 64.96
C ALA A 296 -15.97 -28.81 65.13
N THR A 297 -14.92 -28.49 65.88
CA THR A 297 -13.88 -29.40 66.38
C THR A 297 -14.45 -30.45 67.33
N PRO A 298 -14.01 -31.72 67.23
CA PRO A 298 -13.92 -32.58 68.41
C PRO A 298 -12.46 -32.95 68.73
N THR A 299 -12.10 -32.59 69.97
CA THR A 299 -10.94 -33.03 70.75
C THR A 299 -11.03 -34.52 71.10
N ALA A 300 -9.93 -35.27 70.94
CA ALA A 300 -9.67 -36.50 71.70
C ALA A 300 -8.16 -36.73 71.94
N THR A 301 -7.74 -36.30 73.13
CA THR A 301 -6.78 -36.79 74.16
C THR A 301 -6.24 -38.25 74.03
N PRO A 302 -5.05 -38.56 74.63
CA PRO A 302 -4.03 -39.49 74.11
C PRO A 302 -4.02 -40.89 74.77
N THR A 303 -3.16 -41.78 74.26
CA THR A 303 -2.78 -43.05 74.91
C THR A 303 -1.25 -43.24 74.92
N PRO A 304 -0.62 -43.61 76.05
CA PRO A 304 0.83 -43.78 76.21
C PRO A 304 1.30 -45.26 76.15
N GLU A 305 2.64 -45.43 76.21
CA GLU A 305 3.41 -46.62 76.63
C GLU A 305 3.41 -47.83 75.67
N VAL A 306 4.53 -48.53 75.35
CA VAL A 306 5.84 -48.75 76.01
C VAL A 306 6.93 -48.79 74.93
#